data_AF-A0A7C3XG16-F1
#
_entry.id   AF-A0A7C3XG16-F1
#
_cell.length_a   1.000
_cell.length_b   1.000
_cell.length_c   1.000
_cell.angle_alpha   90.00
_cell.angle_beta   90.00
_cell.angle_gamma   90.00
#
_symmetry.space_group_name_H-M   'P 1'
#
loop_
_entity.id
_entity.type
_entity.pdbx_description
1 polymer ?
#
loop_
_entity_poly.entity_id
_entity_poly.type
_entity_poly.pdbx_seq_one_letter_code
_entity_poly.pdbx_strand_id
1 'polypeptide(L)'
;MSNADLSEVVAKIPKSSRSSLSTQLTDILLNAKGGDKLPSSLAKSFLYLWQKGRLEEDEGMEVLLKAALALDAEATLKQLRESGLSEVAEAIQKAQQKGVI
;
A
#
# COMPACT_ATOMS: atom_id res chain seq x y z
N MET A 1 8.30 -4.85 8.63
CA MET A 1 8.66 -4.36 7.28
C MET A 1 9.24 -2.98 7.44
N SER A 2 10.50 -2.80 7.07
CA SER A 2 11.13 -1.49 7.15
C SER A 2 10.61 -0.59 6.02
N ASN A 3 10.76 0.74 6.13
CA ASN A 3 10.44 1.64 5.02
C ASN A 3 11.30 1.36 3.78
N ALA A 4 12.54 0.87 3.97
CA ALA A 4 13.43 0.52 2.87
C ALA A 4 12.87 -0.64 2.02
N ASP A 5 12.27 -1.65 2.65
CA ASP A 5 11.70 -2.81 1.95
C ASP A 5 10.52 -2.43 1.04
N LEU A 6 9.74 -1.41 1.41
CA LEU A 6 8.55 -1.02 0.66
C LEU A 6 8.89 -0.17 -0.57
N SER A 7 9.94 0.65 -0.49
CA SER A 7 10.43 1.43 -1.63
C SER A 7 10.88 0.54 -2.79
N GLU A 8 11.56 -0.58 -2.50
CA GLU A 8 11.96 -1.58 -3.49
C GLU A 8 10.76 -2.29 -4.12
N VAL A 9 9.70 -2.49 -3.34
CA VAL A 9 8.44 -3.06 -3.84
C VAL A 9 7.72 -2.07 -4.76
N VAL A 10 7.65 -0.79 -4.38
CA VAL A 10 7.00 0.26 -5.19
C VAL A 10 7.73 0.49 -6.51
N ALA A 11 9.06 0.36 -6.53
CA ALA A 11 9.85 0.43 -7.76
C ALA A 11 9.47 -0.63 -8.79
N LYS A 12 8.89 -1.76 -8.37
CA LYS A 12 8.41 -2.83 -9.26
C LYS A 12 7.02 -2.58 -9.81
N ILE A 13 6.29 -1.58 -9.31
CA ILE A 13 4.94 -1.26 -9.77
C ILE A 13 5.03 -0.40 -11.04
N PRO A 14 4.54 -0.89 -12.19
CA PRO A 14 4.54 -0.13 -13.43
C PRO A 14 3.80 1.20 -13.27
N LYS A 15 4.35 2.31 -13.77
CA LYS A 15 3.70 3.63 -13.70
C LYS A 15 2.29 3.62 -14.31
N SER A 16 2.08 2.84 -15.36
CA SER A 16 0.79 2.69 -16.04
C SER A 16 -0.32 2.06 -15.18
N SER A 17 0.03 1.28 -14.14
CA SER A 17 -0.97 0.65 -13.25
C SER A 17 -1.26 1.47 -12.00
N ARG A 18 -0.48 2.52 -11.72
CA ARG A 18 -0.53 3.24 -10.44
C ARG A 18 -1.85 3.95 -10.19
N SER A 19 -2.45 4.58 -11.20
CA SER A 19 -3.75 5.27 -11.04
C SER A 19 -4.88 4.32 -10.64
N SER A 20 -4.97 3.17 -11.31
CA SER A 20 -5.95 2.13 -10.97
C SER A 20 -5.67 1.56 -9.58
N LEU A 21 -4.40 1.23 -9.30
CA LEU A 21 -4.01 0.65 -8.02
C LEU A 21 -4.22 1.63 -6.86
N SER A 22 -3.93 2.92 -7.02
CA SER A 22 -4.13 3.92 -5.97
C SER A 22 -5.61 4.07 -5.61
N THR A 23 -6.49 3.97 -6.61
CA THR A 23 -7.94 3.98 -6.40
C THR A 23 -8.36 2.77 -5.56
N GLN A 24 -7.93 1.58 -5.97
CA GLN A 24 -8.30 0.33 -5.28
C GLN A 24 -7.75 0.25 -3.85
N LEU A 25 -6.51 0.69 -3.62
CA LEU A 25 -5.94 0.76 -2.28
C LEU A 25 -6.70 1.78 -1.43
N THR A 26 -7.09 2.92 -1.99
CA THR A 26 -7.95 3.90 -1.31
C THR A 26 -9.29 3.29 -0.92
N ASP A 27 -9.92 2.51 -1.80
CA ASP A 27 -11.17 1.81 -1.48
C ASP A 27 -10.99 0.82 -0.32
N ILE A 28 -9.87 0.11 -0.24
CA ILE A 28 -9.54 -0.74 0.91
C ILE A 28 -9.45 0.11 2.19
N LEU A 29 -8.73 1.23 2.16
CA LEU A 29 -8.58 2.12 3.31
C LEU A 29 -9.94 2.64 3.81
N LEU A 30 -10.81 3.07 2.90
CA LEU A 30 -12.10 3.68 3.24
C LEU A 30 -13.15 2.66 3.69
N ASN A 31 -13.08 1.43 3.20
CA ASN A 31 -14.04 0.37 3.53
C ASN A 31 -13.55 -0.57 4.64
N ALA A 32 -12.28 -0.46 5.06
CA ALA A 32 -11.73 -1.29 6.11
C ALA A 32 -12.48 -1.10 7.44
N LYS A 33 -12.83 -2.22 8.08
CA LYS A 33 -13.33 -2.21 9.45
C LYS A 33 -12.13 -2.00 10.38
N GLY A 34 -12.18 -0.94 11.18
CA GLY A 34 -11.15 -0.63 12.16
C GLY A 34 -10.16 0.45 11.72
N GLY A 35 -10.67 1.55 11.14
CA GLY A 35 -9.86 2.73 10.81
C GLY A 35 -9.13 3.34 12.02
N ASP A 36 -9.55 3.02 13.25
CA ASP A 36 -8.87 3.33 14.50
C ASP A 36 -7.50 2.62 14.65
N LYS A 37 -7.29 1.51 13.93
CA LYS A 37 -6.00 0.81 13.88
C LYS A 37 -4.97 1.52 13.00
N LEU A 38 -5.39 2.45 12.14
CA LEU A 38 -4.47 3.22 11.32
C LEU A 38 -3.81 4.31 12.17
N PRO A 39 -2.47 4.31 12.33
CA PRO A 39 -1.80 5.35 13.11
C PRO A 39 -2.12 6.74 12.55
N SER A 40 -2.43 7.71 13.42
CA SER A 40 -2.83 9.04 12.99
C SER A 40 -1.77 9.75 12.13
N SER A 41 -0.49 9.44 12.32
CA SER A 41 0.59 9.94 11.46
C SER A 41 0.46 9.41 10.03
N LEU A 42 0.19 8.11 9.87
CA LEU A 42 0.03 7.47 8.56
C LEU A 42 -1.25 7.94 7.85
N ALA A 43 -2.34 8.10 8.60
CA ALA A 43 -3.58 8.69 8.10
C ALA A 43 -3.36 10.13 7.59
N LYS A 44 -2.63 10.96 8.35
CA LYS A 44 -2.29 12.33 7.93
C LYS A 44 -1.43 12.37 6.68
N SER A 45 -0.42 11.50 6.57
CA SER A 45 0.41 11.40 5.37
C SER A 45 -0.41 11.03 4.14
N PHE A 46 -1.31 10.03 4.27
CA PHE A 46 -2.23 9.65 3.20
C PHE A 46 -3.11 10.82 2.75
N LEU A 47 -3.78 11.50 3.69
CA LEU A 47 -4.65 12.63 3.39
C LEU A 47 -3.88 13.79 2.75
N TYR A 48 -2.67 14.08 3.23
CA TYR A 48 -1.80 15.11 2.66
C TYR A 48 -1.44 14.82 1.20
N LEU A 49 -1.02 13.59 0.89
CA LEU A 49 -0.66 13.19 -0.47
C LEU A 49 -1.88 13.15 -1.40
N TRP A 50 -3.04 12.72 -0.89
CA TRP A 50 -4.30 12.76 -1.63
C TRP A 50 -4.66 14.20 -2.02
N GLN A 51 -4.67 15.12 -1.07
CA GLN A 51 -5.01 16.53 -1.34
C GLN A 51 -4.06 17.20 -2.35
N LYS A 52 -2.84 16.68 -2.51
CA LYS A 52 -1.85 17.16 -3.49
C LYS A 52 -1.90 16.41 -4.83
N GLY A 53 -2.74 15.39 -4.97
CA GLY A 53 -2.78 14.55 -6.18
C GLY A 53 -1.52 13.69 -6.37
N ARG A 54 -0.79 13.39 -5.29
CA ARG A 54 0.52 12.71 -5.33
C ARG A 54 0.45 11.22 -4.96
N LEU A 55 -0.74 10.63 -4.93
CA LEU A 55 -0.92 9.21 -4.57
C LEU A 55 -0.29 8.24 -5.56
N GLU A 56 -0.15 8.64 -6.83
CA GLU A 56 0.44 7.82 -7.90
C GLU A 56 1.98 7.92 -7.96
N GLU A 57 2.57 8.82 -7.17
CA GLU A 57 4.03 8.93 -7.04
C GLU A 57 4.57 7.85 -6.09
N ASP A 58 5.88 7.63 -6.07
CA ASP A 58 6.51 6.59 -5.26
C ASP A 58 6.12 6.74 -3.76
N GLU A 59 6.23 7.95 -3.22
CA GLU A 59 5.84 8.29 -1.84
C GLU A 59 4.34 7.98 -1.58
N GLY A 60 3.48 8.29 -2.54
CA GLY A 60 2.05 7.99 -2.47
C GLY A 60 1.74 6.50 -2.43
N MET A 61 2.38 5.73 -3.31
CA MET A 61 2.22 4.28 -3.39
C MET A 61 2.75 3.59 -2.14
N GLU A 62 3.88 4.05 -1.58
CA GLU A 62 4.40 3.56 -0.31
C GLU A 62 3.41 3.78 0.84
N VAL A 63 2.88 5.00 0.96
CA VAL A 63 1.90 5.34 2.01
C VAL A 63 0.63 4.52 1.87
N LEU A 64 0.09 4.39 0.65
CA LEU A 64 -1.11 3.61 0.37
C LEU A 64 -0.91 2.13 0.71
N LEU A 65 0.16 1.51 0.24
CA LEU A 65 0.45 0.11 0.53
C LEU A 65 0.64 -0.12 2.02
N LYS A 66 1.38 0.76 2.69
CA LYS A 66 1.61 0.65 4.14
C LYS A 66 0.30 0.76 4.92
N ALA A 67 -0.56 1.71 4.56
CA ALA A 67 -1.86 1.89 5.21
C ALA A 67 -2.81 0.73 4.93
N ALA A 68 -2.88 0.27 3.68
CA ALA A 68 -3.75 -0.83 3.28
C ALA A 68 -3.33 -2.15 3.96
N LEU A 69 -2.03 -2.45 3.99
CA LEU A 69 -1.50 -3.63 4.69
C LEU A 69 -1.71 -3.57 6.21
N ALA A 70 -1.68 -2.37 6.81
CA ALA A 70 -1.92 -2.20 8.25
C ALA A 70 -3.39 -2.42 8.62
N LEU A 71 -4.32 -2.06 7.72
CA LEU A 71 -5.76 -2.19 7.95
C LEU A 71 -6.30 -3.57 7.56
N ASP A 72 -5.92 -4.04 6.38
CA ASP A 72 -6.38 -5.32 5.82
C ASP A 72 -5.33 -5.89 4.87
N ALA A 73 -4.36 -6.62 5.43
CA ALA A 73 -3.31 -7.26 4.66
C ALA A 73 -3.85 -8.31 3.68
N GLU A 74 -4.91 -9.03 4.05
CA GLU A 74 -5.49 -10.07 3.21
C GLU A 74 -6.13 -9.47 1.95
N ALA A 75 -7.00 -8.47 2.13
CA ALA A 75 -7.62 -7.76 1.01
C ALA A 75 -6.58 -7.07 0.13
N THR A 76 -5.55 -6.47 0.74
CA THR A 76 -4.48 -5.78 -0.01
C THR A 76 -3.69 -6.75 -0.89
N LEU A 77 -3.26 -7.89 -0.34
CA LEU A 77 -2.51 -8.90 -1.11
C LEU A 77 -3.38 -9.55 -2.19
N LYS A 78 -4.67 -9.75 -1.93
CA LYS A 78 -5.63 -10.22 -2.94
C LYS A 78 -5.74 -9.22 -4.09
N GLN A 79 -5.94 -7.93 -3.78
CA GLN A 79 -6.07 -6.87 -4.77
C GLN A 79 -4.84 -6.74 -5.68
N LEU A 80 -3.64 -6.86 -5.10
CA LEU A 80 -2.39 -6.84 -5.86
C LEU A 80 -2.33 -7.98 -6.89
N ARG A 81 -2.73 -9.20 -6.51
CA ARG A 81 -2.78 -10.34 -7.43
C ARG A 81 -3.81 -10.13 -8.54
N GLU A 82 -5.00 -9.64 -8.19
CA GLU A 82 -6.08 -9.34 -9.16
C GLU A 82 -5.68 -8.22 -10.14
N SER A 83 -4.78 -7.33 -9.73
CA SER A 83 -4.24 -6.26 -10.57
C SER A 83 -3.04 -6.69 -11.44
N GLY A 84 -2.74 -8.00 -11.48
CA GLY A 84 -1.60 -8.54 -12.22
C GLY A 84 -0.23 -8.29 -11.55
N LEU A 85 -0.21 -7.88 -10.29
CA LEU A 85 0.99 -7.55 -9.51
C LEU A 85 1.33 -8.68 -8.53
N SER A 86 1.22 -9.93 -8.97
CA SER A 86 1.50 -11.11 -8.15
C SER A 86 2.92 -11.11 -7.59
N GLU A 87 3.91 -10.68 -8.38
CA GLU A 87 5.30 -10.58 -7.93
C GLU A 87 5.48 -9.57 -6.77
N VAL A 88 4.72 -8.47 -6.79
CA VAL A 88 4.69 -7.47 -5.73
C VAL A 88 4.04 -8.06 -4.47
N ALA A 89 2.91 -8.75 -4.61
CA ALA A 89 2.25 -9.44 -3.50
C ALA A 89 3.18 -10.48 -2.84
N GLU A 90 3.89 -11.27 -3.64
CA GLU A 90 4.87 -12.23 -3.15
C GLU A 90 6.06 -11.57 -2.45
N ALA A 91 6.58 -10.46 -2.99
CA ALA A 91 7.67 -9.72 -2.36
C ALA A 91 7.26 -9.20 -0.97
N ILE A 92 6.06 -8.64 -0.84
CA ILE A 92 5.50 -8.19 0.44
C ILE A 92 5.34 -9.36 1.40
N GLN A 93 4.77 -10.47 0.95
CA GLN A 93 4.54 -11.64 1.80
C GLN A 93 5.87 -12.26 2.29
N LYS A 94 6.89 -12.33 1.43
CA LYS A 94 8.25 -12.76 1.81
C LYS A 94 8.87 -11.80 2.83
N ALA A 95 8.69 -10.48 2.66
CA ALA A 95 9.19 -9.47 3.59
C ALA A 95 8.50 -9.54 4.97
N GLN A 96 7.22 -9.91 5.01
CA GLN A 96 6.48 -10.15 6.26
C GLN A 96 6.92 -11.44 6.96
N GLN A 97 7.18 -12.52 6.21
CA GLN A 97 7.66 -13.81 6.76
C GLN A 97 9.10 -13.77 7.27
N LYS A 98 9.95 -12.92 6.69
CA LYS A 98 11.36 -12.77 7.11
C LYS A 98 11.55 -12.11 8.48
N GLY A 99 10.47 -11.70 9.15
CA GLY A 99 10.50 -11.40 10.58
C GLY A 99 11.69 -10.54 11.03
N VAL A 100 11.88 -9.36 10.44
CA VAL A 100 12.62 -8.30 11.15
C VAL A 100 11.65 -7.76 12.20
N ILE A 101 11.57 -8.48 13.31
CA ILE A 101 11.15 -7.99 14.63
C ILE A 101 12.42 -7.55 15.34
#